data_AF-A0A950BDN3-F1
#
_entry.id   AF-A0A950BDN3-F1
#
_cell.length_a   1.000
_cell.length_b   1.000
_cell.length_c   1.000
_cell.angle_alpha   90.00
_cell.angle_beta   90.00
_cell.angle_gamma   90.00
#
_symmetry.space_group_name_H-M   'P 1'
#
loop_
_entity.id
_entity.type
_entity.pdbx_description
1 polymer ?
#
loop_
_entity_poly.entity_id
_entity_poly.type
_entity_poly.pdbx_seq_one_letter_code
_entity_poly.pdbx_strand_id
1 'polypeptide(L)'
;MSMHAPLIIDIAGTALTDVDRARLAHPLVGGIILFKRNWEDRAMLVQLCADIKAVKPDLLICVDHEGGRVQRFRTDGFTHLPPMRALGQMWMEDGVRSGRGTKHR
;
A
#
# COMPACT_ATOMS: atom_id res chain seq x y z
N MET A 1 2.90 -31.52 2.99
CA MET A 1 3.18 -30.29 3.77
C MET A 1 3.05 -29.10 2.84
N SER A 2 2.25 -28.09 3.18
CA SER A 2 2.30 -26.82 2.45
C SER A 2 3.67 -26.20 2.69
N MET A 3 4.44 -25.94 1.63
CA MET A 3 5.69 -25.21 1.77
C MET A 3 5.34 -23.76 2.14
N HIS A 4 5.84 -23.30 3.29
CA HIS A 4 5.71 -21.90 3.68
C HIS A 4 6.56 -21.02 2.76
N ALA A 5 6.00 -19.88 2.35
CA ALA A 5 6.69 -18.86 1.55
C ALA A 5 6.87 -17.58 2.39
N PRO A 6 7.87 -17.53 3.30
CA PRO A 6 7.95 -16.52 4.36
C PRO A 6 8.49 -15.17 3.90
N LEU A 7 9.07 -15.07 2.71
CA LEU A 7 9.76 -13.86 2.27
C LEU A 7 8.81 -12.91 1.55
N ILE A 8 8.85 -11.65 1.97
CA ILE A 8 8.34 -10.50 1.22
C ILE A 8 9.55 -9.70 0.75
N ILE A 9 9.66 -9.50 -0.56
CA ILE A 9 10.79 -8.80 -1.19
C ILE A 9 10.30 -7.55 -1.94
N ASP A 10 11.21 -6.83 -2.60
CA ASP A 10 10.87 -5.72 -3.47
C ASP A 10 11.57 -5.82 -4.83
N ILE A 11 11.32 -4.85 -5.71
CA ILE A 11 12.02 -4.67 -6.99
C ILE A 11 12.56 -3.24 -7.10
N ALA A 12 13.54 -3.06 -7.99
CA ALA A 12 14.26 -1.79 -8.12
C ALA A 12 13.45 -0.69 -8.82
N GLY A 13 12.62 -1.03 -9.80
CA GLY A 13 11.98 -0.06 -10.69
C GLY A 13 10.50 -0.32 -10.97
N THR A 14 10.01 0.23 -12.07
CA THR A 14 8.60 0.21 -12.49
C THR A 14 8.23 -0.98 -13.39
N ALA A 15 9.20 -1.84 -13.72
CA ALA A 15 9.00 -3.04 -14.51
C ALA A 15 9.85 -4.20 -13.97
N LEU A 16 9.41 -5.43 -14.22
CA LEU A 16 10.17 -6.62 -13.83
C LEU A 16 11.31 -6.87 -14.80
N THR A 17 12.51 -7.07 -14.25
CA THR A 17 13.63 -7.68 -14.96
C THR A 17 13.54 -9.21 -14.92
N ASP A 18 14.33 -9.90 -15.73
CA ASP A 18 14.43 -11.36 -15.68
C ASP A 18 14.91 -11.87 -14.31
N VAL A 19 15.77 -11.10 -13.64
CA VAL A 19 16.24 -11.40 -12.28
C VAL A 19 15.08 -11.29 -11.27
N ASP A 20 14.23 -10.28 -11.41
CA ASP A 20 13.04 -10.13 -10.55
C ASP A 20 12.07 -11.30 -10.78
N ARG A 21 11.82 -11.66 -12.04
CA ARG A 21 10.96 -12.81 -12.40
C ARG A 21 11.48 -14.10 -11.77
N ALA A 22 12.78 -14.37 -11.85
CA ALA A 22 13.40 -15.54 -11.24
C ALA A 22 13.27 -15.54 -9.70
N ARG A 23 13.46 -14.39 -9.06
CA ARG A 23 13.31 -14.24 -7.59
C ARG A 23 11.86 -14.43 -7.15
N LEU A 24 10.90 -13.83 -7.84
CA LEU A 24 9.47 -13.93 -7.52
C LEU A 24 8.92 -15.36 -7.70
N ALA A 25 9.47 -16.12 -8.64
CA ALA A 25 9.12 -17.53 -8.84
C ALA A 25 9.66 -18.46 -7.74
N HIS A 26 10.59 -17.99 -6.90
CA HIS A 26 11.22 -18.83 -5.88
C HIS A 26 10.19 -19.32 -4.84
N PRO A 27 10.21 -20.61 -4.44
CA PRO A 27 9.20 -21.18 -3.54
C PRO A 27 9.07 -20.45 -2.18
N LEU A 28 10.17 -19.88 -1.67
CA LEU A 28 10.18 -19.16 -0.40
C LEU A 28 9.66 -17.71 -0.48
N VAL A 29 9.41 -17.18 -1.68
CA VAL A 29 8.86 -15.83 -1.85
C VAL A 29 7.34 -15.91 -1.89
N GLY A 30 6.72 -15.31 -0.87
CA GLY A 30 5.26 -15.28 -0.70
C GLY A 30 4.67 -13.91 -1.01
N GLY A 31 5.48 -12.86 -1.06
CA GLY A 31 4.98 -11.52 -1.31
C GLY A 31 6.00 -10.55 -1.90
N ILE A 32 5.47 -9.42 -2.36
CA ILE A 32 6.22 -8.25 -2.81
C ILE A 32 5.63 -6.99 -2.16
N ILE A 33 6.49 -6.07 -1.74
CA ILE A 33 6.09 -4.74 -1.27
C ILE A 33 6.53 -3.67 -2.29
N LEU A 34 5.60 -2.80 -2.65
CA LEU A 34 5.83 -1.69 -3.57
C LEU A 34 6.17 -0.41 -2.79
N PHE A 35 7.08 0.38 -3.35
CA PHE A 35 7.52 1.66 -2.82
C PHE A 35 7.24 2.80 -3.81
N LYS A 36 7.56 4.03 -3.41
CA LYS A 36 7.46 5.22 -4.28
C LYS A 36 8.23 5.06 -5.60
N ARG A 37 9.36 4.33 -5.59
CA ARG A 37 10.18 4.10 -6.80
C ARG A 37 9.52 3.15 -7.81
N ASN A 38 8.49 2.42 -7.41
CA ASN A 38 7.74 1.50 -8.25
C ASN A 38 6.45 2.15 -8.78
N TRP A 39 6.40 3.49 -8.80
CA TRP A 39 5.22 4.28 -9.14
C TRP A 39 5.54 5.35 -10.18
N GLU A 40 4.65 5.47 -11.15
CA GLU A 40 4.66 6.50 -12.21
C GLU A 40 3.22 7.00 -12.40
N ASP A 41 2.35 6.10 -12.86
CA ASP A 41 0.91 6.30 -12.99
C ASP A 41 0.12 4.99 -12.74
N ARG A 42 -1.22 5.07 -12.77
CA ARG A 42 -2.08 3.91 -12.53
C ARG A 42 -1.98 2.86 -13.62
N ALA A 43 -1.81 3.25 -14.88
CA ALA A 43 -1.76 2.30 -16.00
C ALA A 43 -0.52 1.42 -15.87
N MET A 44 0.64 2.02 -15.60
CA MET A 44 1.88 1.32 -15.31
C MET A 44 1.73 0.43 -14.07
N LEU A 45 1.16 0.93 -12.96
CA LEU A 45 0.98 0.11 -11.74
C LEU A 45 0.09 -1.11 -11.99
N VAL A 46 -1.00 -0.97 -12.73
CA VAL A 46 -1.88 -2.09 -13.11
C VAL A 46 -1.11 -3.12 -13.94
N GLN A 47 -0.31 -2.67 -14.91
CA GLN A 47 0.52 -3.56 -15.71
C GLN A 47 1.57 -4.28 -14.86
N LEU A 48 2.26 -3.55 -13.96
CA LEU A 48 3.25 -4.14 -13.05
C LEU A 48 2.62 -5.21 -12.16
N CYS A 49 1.44 -4.95 -11.59
CA CYS A 49 0.71 -5.94 -10.80
C CYS A 49 0.32 -7.16 -11.64
N ALA A 50 -0.13 -6.97 -12.88
CA ALA A 50 -0.45 -8.07 -13.79
C ALA A 50 0.80 -8.92 -14.11
N ASP A 51 1.93 -8.28 -14.40
CA ASP A 51 3.20 -8.95 -14.65
C ASP A 51 3.70 -9.77 -13.45
N ILE A 52 3.58 -9.22 -12.23
CA ILE A 52 3.91 -9.95 -10.98
C ILE A 52 3.01 -11.18 -10.83
N LYS A 53 1.70 -11.02 -11.04
CA LYS A 53 0.72 -12.12 -10.93
C LYS A 53 0.89 -13.18 -12.02
N ALA A 54 1.38 -12.81 -13.20
CA ALA A 54 1.72 -13.76 -14.25
C ALA A 54 2.92 -14.66 -13.88
N VAL A 55 3.87 -14.15 -13.07
CA VAL A 55 4.98 -14.97 -12.56
C VAL A 55 4.50 -15.95 -11.50
N LYS A 56 3.70 -15.48 -10.54
CA LYS A 56 3.17 -16.31 -9.44
C LYS A 56 1.79 -15.78 -8.99
N PRO A 57 0.69 -16.47 -9.37
CA PRO A 57 -0.68 -15.97 -9.14
C PRO A 57 -1.05 -15.74 -7.66
N ASP A 58 -0.50 -16.54 -6.75
CA ASP A 58 -0.79 -16.51 -5.31
C ASP A 58 0.09 -15.52 -4.51
N LEU A 59 1.02 -14.81 -5.17
CA LEU A 59 1.96 -13.88 -4.53
C LEU A 59 1.22 -12.64 -3.96
N LEU A 60 1.42 -12.32 -2.68
CA LEU A 60 0.82 -11.16 -2.02
C LEU A 60 1.48 -9.85 -2.51
N ILE A 61 0.70 -8.86 -2.95
CA ILE A 61 1.22 -7.53 -3.35
C ILE A 61 0.81 -6.51 -2.28
N CYS A 62 1.79 -5.85 -1.67
CA CYS A 62 1.61 -4.90 -0.56
C CYS A 62 2.12 -3.50 -0.89
N VAL A 63 1.61 -2.49 -0.18
CA VAL A 63 2.13 -1.10 -0.21
C VAL A 63 1.76 -0.38 1.09
N ASP A 64 2.62 0.51 1.59
CA ASP A 64 2.29 1.35 2.75
C ASP A 64 1.43 2.57 2.36
N HIS A 65 0.11 2.46 2.52
CA HIS A 65 -0.86 3.54 2.29
C HIS A 65 -1.63 3.87 3.58
N GLU A 66 -0.94 4.47 4.55
CA GLU A 66 -1.55 4.90 5.82
C GLU A 66 -2.18 6.30 5.73
N GLY A 67 -1.58 7.17 4.90
CA GLY A 67 -1.94 8.59 4.79
C GLY A 67 -0.89 9.54 5.38
N GLY A 68 -1.04 10.83 5.09
CA GLY A 68 -0.11 11.88 5.51
C GLY A 68 1.30 11.68 4.93
N ARG A 69 2.28 11.36 5.78
CA ARG A 69 3.68 11.14 5.36
C ARG A 69 3.92 9.75 4.78
N VAL A 70 3.07 8.77 5.11
CA VAL A 70 3.20 7.37 4.68
C VAL A 70 2.11 7.06 3.66
N GLN A 71 2.34 7.52 2.44
CA GLN A 71 1.50 7.22 1.28
C GLN A 71 2.40 7.24 0.06
N ARG A 72 2.55 6.08 -0.59
CA ARG A 72 3.51 5.90 -1.70
C ARG A 72 2.98 6.49 -3.01
N PHE A 73 1.70 6.26 -3.33
CA PHE A 73 1.07 6.73 -4.56
C PHE A 73 0.16 7.91 -4.23
N ARG A 74 0.40 9.06 -4.88
CA ARG A 74 -0.26 10.34 -4.55
C ARG A 74 -0.76 11.10 -5.77
N THR A 75 -0.36 10.67 -6.97
CA THR A 75 -0.66 11.35 -8.22
C THR A 75 -1.61 10.49 -9.06
N ASP A 76 -2.02 11.02 -10.22
CA ASP A 76 -2.88 10.30 -11.17
C ASP A 76 -4.13 9.70 -10.49
N GLY A 77 -4.88 10.53 -9.77
CA GLY A 77 -6.18 10.14 -9.21
C GLY A 77 -6.15 9.41 -7.85
N PHE A 78 -4.99 9.11 -7.27
CA PHE A 78 -4.94 8.68 -5.86
C PHE A 78 -5.33 9.81 -4.91
N THR A 79 -6.29 9.57 -4.02
CA THR A 79 -6.70 10.54 -3.01
C THR A 79 -5.58 10.80 -2.00
N HIS A 80 -5.28 12.06 -1.73
CA HIS A 80 -4.37 12.43 -0.65
C HIS A 80 -5.05 12.21 0.70
N LEU A 81 -4.62 11.20 1.44
CA LEU A 81 -5.19 10.89 2.75
C LEU A 81 -4.52 11.74 3.83
N PRO A 82 -5.26 12.24 4.84
CA PRO A 82 -4.67 12.95 5.97
C PRO A 82 -3.83 12.00 6.84
N PRO A 83 -2.87 12.50 7.64
CA PRO A 83 -2.22 11.68 8.66
C PRO A 83 -3.26 11.19 9.68
N MET A 84 -3.10 9.97 10.20
CA MET A 84 -4.02 9.40 11.21
C MET A 84 -4.22 10.29 12.46
N ARG A 85 -3.22 11.14 12.78
CA ARG A 85 -3.35 12.16 13.84
C ARG A 85 -4.54 13.11 13.62
N ALA A 86 -4.89 13.43 12.38
CA ALA A 86 -6.02 14.30 12.08
C ALA A 86 -7.35 13.68 12.55
N LEU A 87 -7.52 12.36 12.38
CA LEU A 87 -8.69 11.64 12.89
C LEU A 87 -8.75 11.69 14.42
N GLY A 88 -7.61 11.56 15.09
CA GLY A 88 -7.52 11.73 16.54
C GLY A 88 -7.89 13.15 17.00
N GLN A 89 -7.53 14.19 16.25
CA GLN A 89 -7.92 15.58 16.55
C GLN A 89 -9.43 15.78 16.39
N MET A 90 -10.00 15.29 15.29
CA MET A 90 -11.45 15.35 15.04
C MET A 90 -12.24 14.68 16.16
N TRP A 91 -11.81 13.50 16.61
CA TRP A 91 -12.43 12.80 17.74
C TRP A 91 -12.47 13.66 19.01
N MET A 92 -11.37 14.35 19.33
CA MET A 92 -11.28 15.21 20.51
C MET A 92 -12.15 16.47 20.37
N GLU A 93 -12.19 17.06 19.18
CA GLU A 93 -12.99 18.25 18.88
C GLU A 93 -14.50 17.95 18.93
N ASP A 94 -14.92 16.80 18.42
CA ASP A 94 -16.31 16.34 18.48
C ASP A 94 -16.76 16.04 19.91
N GLY A 95 -15.91 15.45 20.74
CA GLY A 95 -16.17 15.27 22.17
C GLY A 95 -16.33 16.60 22.91
N VAL A 96 -15.52 17.60 22.53
CA VAL A 96 -15.58 18.96 23.08
C VAL A 96 -16.81 19.75 22.60
N ARG A 97 -17.29 19.51 21.38
CA ARG A 97 -18.57 20.06 20.86
C ARG A 97 -19.77 19.40 21.54
N SER A 98 -19.74 18.08 21.72
CA SER A 98 -20.80 17.31 22.38
C SER A 98 -20.93 17.67 23.87
N GLY A 99 -19.82 17.98 24.54
CA GLY A 99 -19.82 18.53 25.91
C GLY A 99 -20.25 20.01 26.02
N ARG A 100 -20.37 20.72 24.90
CA ARG A 100 -20.85 22.12 24.82
C ARG A 100 -22.29 22.23 24.29
N GLY A 101 -23.02 21.12 24.22
CA GLY A 101 -24.45 21.05 23.95
C GLY A 101 -25.30 21.46 25.16
N THR A 102 -25.66 22.74 25.20
CA THR A 102 -26.97 23.28 25.57
C THR A 102 -27.67 22.73 26.82
N LYS A 103 -27.61 23.52 27.90
CA LYS A 103 -28.72 23.63 28.86
C LYS A 103 -29.94 24.19 28.12
N HIS A 104 -30.64 23.39 27.34
CA HIS A 104 -32.02 23.71 26.99
C HIS A 104 -32.86 23.45 28.25
N ARG A 105 -33.21 24.56 28.90
CA ARG A 105 -34.36 24.64 29.81
C ARG A 105 -35.64 24.33 29.06
#